data_AF-A0A1X0CKS7-F1
#
_entry.id   AF-A0A1X0CKS7-F1
#
_cell.length_a   1.000
_cell.length_b   1.000
_cell.length_c   1.000
_cell.angle_alpha   90.00
_cell.angle_beta   90.00
_cell.angle_gamma   90.00
#
_symmetry.space_group_name_H-M   'P 1'
#
loop_
_entity.id
_entity.type
_entity.pdbx_description
1 polymer ?
#
loop_
_entity_poly.entity_id
_entity_poly.type
_entity_poly.pdbx_seq_one_letter_code
_entity_poly.pdbx_strand_id
1 'polypeptide(L)'
;MQQLAAPVAAGGAGLSVAELAIDAAWVWPQSTRMLRTWADTLRAKLTEAREEDRQDHQDFIKAAYTAYLGRMATSKWHGSQRLHEQPAWAAAIRADTRWRAMRYAHRIAAEHSLYPIAVEVDAWIYRLTADVDLAILDEGPQNGKYRVKAVRESGE
;
A
#
# COMPACT_ATOMS: atom_id res chain seq x y z
N MET A 1 -3.28 4.81 15.13
CA MET A 1 -4.20 4.55 16.26
C MET A 1 -5.26 3.51 15.91
N GLN A 2 -6.12 3.72 14.89
CA GLN A 2 -7.18 2.74 14.56
C GLN A 2 -6.67 1.32 14.26
N GLN A 3 -5.47 1.17 13.69
CA GLN A 3 -4.93 -0.14 13.29
C GLN A 3 -4.44 -0.98 14.48
N LEU A 4 -3.75 -0.36 15.44
CA LEU A 4 -3.25 -1.06 16.63
C LEU A 4 -4.38 -1.43 17.58
N ALA A 5 -5.42 -0.61 17.65
CA ALA A 5 -6.61 -0.86 18.45
C ALA A 5 -7.67 -1.73 17.75
N ALA A 6 -7.56 -1.94 16.42
CA ALA A 6 -8.51 -2.78 15.70
C ALA A 6 -8.42 -4.24 16.18
N PRO A 7 -9.53 -5.00 16.15
CA PRO A 7 -9.51 -6.41 16.52
C PRO A 7 -8.52 -7.21 15.68
N VAL A 8 -7.92 -8.24 16.29
CA VAL A 8 -6.98 -9.14 15.59
C VAL A 8 -7.65 -9.77 14.37
N ALA A 9 -8.91 -10.18 14.47
CA ALA A 9 -9.69 -10.74 13.36
C ALA A 9 -9.82 -9.80 12.14
N ALA A 10 -9.61 -8.50 12.32
CA ALA A 10 -9.63 -7.51 11.24
C ALA A 10 -8.21 -7.10 10.79
N GLY A 11 -7.18 -7.86 11.19
CA GLY A 11 -5.77 -7.55 10.92
C GLY A 11 -5.19 -6.42 11.78
N GLY A 12 -5.80 -6.14 12.93
CA GLY A 12 -5.27 -5.21 13.94
C GLY A 12 -4.46 -5.90 15.04
N ALA A 13 -3.96 -5.12 16.01
CA ALA A 13 -3.17 -5.65 17.13
C ALA A 13 -3.99 -5.87 18.42
N GLY A 14 -5.26 -5.44 18.46
CA GLY A 14 -6.14 -5.60 19.61
C GLY A 14 -5.71 -4.83 20.87
N LEU A 15 -4.80 -3.87 20.75
CA LEU A 15 -4.23 -3.14 21.89
C LEU A 15 -5.19 -2.08 22.41
N SER A 16 -5.40 -2.07 23.72
CA SER A 16 -6.08 -0.97 24.41
C SER A 16 -5.24 0.31 24.42
N VAL A 17 -5.88 1.45 24.69
CA VAL A 17 -5.18 2.74 24.81
C VAL A 17 -4.11 2.71 25.90
N ALA A 18 -4.35 2.00 26.99
CA ALA A 18 -3.38 1.85 28.08
C ALA A 18 -2.15 1.04 27.64
N GLU A 19 -2.35 -0.05 26.90
CA GLU A 19 -1.26 -0.91 26.39
C GLU A 19 -0.40 -0.21 25.34
N LEU A 20 -0.95 0.78 24.63
CA LEU A 20 -0.19 1.56 23.66
C LEU A 20 0.88 2.45 24.29
N ALA A 21 0.76 2.76 25.59
CA ALA A 21 1.72 3.57 26.36
C ALA A 21 2.19 4.82 25.59
N ILE A 22 1.27 5.56 24.97
CA ILE A 22 1.58 6.75 24.17
C ILE A 22 1.78 7.95 25.11
N ASP A 23 3.00 8.46 25.18
CA ASP A 23 3.33 9.64 25.99
C ASP A 23 2.72 10.93 25.44
N ALA A 24 2.73 11.08 24.10
CA ALA A 24 2.19 12.24 23.42
C ALA A 24 1.76 11.92 21.98
N ALA A 25 0.81 12.68 21.46
CA ALA A 25 0.36 12.57 20.08
C ALA A 25 0.15 13.95 19.48
N TRP A 26 0.54 14.12 18.21
CA TRP A 26 0.17 15.28 17.43
C TRP A 26 -1.18 15.02 16.75
N VAL A 27 -2.17 15.86 17.04
CA VAL A 27 -3.51 15.77 16.46
C VAL A 27 -3.73 16.95 15.54
N TRP A 28 -3.97 16.67 14.25
CA TRP A 28 -4.35 17.71 13.31
C TRP A 28 -5.84 18.03 13.47
N PRO A 29 -6.22 19.33 13.56
CA PRO A 29 -7.62 19.73 13.71
C PRO A 29 -8.45 19.45 12.45
N GLN A 30 -7.80 19.27 11.30
CA GLN A 30 -8.44 19.04 10.01
C GLN A 30 -7.85 17.78 9.36
N SER A 31 -8.74 16.91 8.90
CA SER A 31 -8.39 15.76 8.05
C SER A 31 -9.23 15.82 6.78
N THR A 32 -8.59 16.07 5.63
CA THR A 32 -9.24 16.06 4.32
C THR A 32 -8.41 15.28 3.30
N ARG A 33 -9.02 14.88 2.19
CA ARG A 33 -8.33 14.15 1.12
C ARG A 33 -7.80 15.11 0.06
N MET A 34 -6.83 15.96 0.42
CA MET A 34 -6.30 17.02 -0.45
C MET A 34 -5.77 16.49 -1.80
N LEU A 35 -5.19 15.29 -1.79
CA LEU A 35 -4.61 14.67 -2.99
C LEU A 35 -5.59 13.79 -3.77
N ARG A 36 -6.88 13.74 -3.39
CA ARG A 36 -7.86 12.86 -4.03
C ARG A 36 -7.98 13.16 -5.52
N THR A 37 -8.30 14.41 -5.87
CA THR A 37 -8.47 14.81 -7.27
C THR A 37 -7.22 14.52 -8.09
N TRP A 38 -6.04 14.85 -7.55
CA TRP A 38 -4.76 14.55 -8.19
C TRP A 38 -4.56 13.04 -8.44
N ALA A 39 -4.81 12.21 -7.42
CA ALA A 39 -4.68 10.76 -7.54
C ALA A 39 -5.69 10.16 -8.54
N ASP A 40 -6.93 10.64 -8.52
CA ASP A 40 -7.98 10.15 -9.41
C ASP A 40 -7.71 10.54 -10.87
N THR A 41 -7.20 11.76 -11.12
CA THR A 41 -6.75 12.17 -12.45
C THR A 41 -5.61 11.29 -12.97
N LEU A 42 -4.59 11.02 -12.15
CA LEU A 42 -3.48 10.14 -12.55
C LEU A 42 -3.94 8.71 -12.82
N ARG A 43 -4.88 8.18 -12.02
CA ARG A 43 -5.45 6.84 -12.25
C ARG A 43 -6.22 6.78 -13.56
N ALA A 44 -7.07 7.78 -13.84
CA ALA A 44 -7.81 7.85 -15.10
C ALA A 44 -6.85 7.86 -16.31
N LYS A 45 -5.81 8.70 -16.27
CA LYS A 45 -4.78 8.74 -17.33
C LYS A 45 -3.98 7.46 -17.44
N LEU A 46 -3.72 6.76 -16.34
CA LEU A 46 -3.05 5.46 -16.38
C LEU A 46 -3.94 4.39 -17.02
N THR A 47 -5.26 4.44 -16.80
CA THR A 47 -6.22 3.54 -17.46
C THR A 47 -6.27 3.81 -18.96
N GLU A 48 -6.45 5.08 -19.37
CA GLU A 48 -6.42 5.48 -20.79
C GLU A 48 -5.13 5.00 -21.48
N ALA A 49 -3.97 5.23 -20.87
CA ALA A 49 -2.68 4.81 -21.41
C ALA A 49 -2.51 3.28 -21.51
N ARG A 50 -3.24 2.49 -20.70
CA ARG A 50 -3.26 1.03 -20.81
C ARG A 50 -4.19 0.56 -21.93
N GLU A 51 -5.33 1.21 -22.09
CA GLU A 51 -6.29 0.92 -23.16
C GLU A 51 -5.70 1.24 -24.54
N GLU A 52 -4.86 2.28 -24.63
CA GLU A 52 -4.15 2.68 -25.85
C GLU A 52 -2.79 1.96 -26.05
N ASP A 53 -2.41 1.06 -25.16
CA ASP A 53 -1.09 0.38 -25.14
C ASP A 53 0.12 1.34 -25.21
N ARG A 54 -0.01 2.52 -24.59
CA ARG A 54 1.02 3.57 -24.54
C ARG A 54 1.94 3.40 -23.34
N GLN A 55 2.91 2.50 -23.47
CA GLN A 55 3.87 2.18 -22.41
C GLN A 55 4.64 3.42 -21.89
N ASP A 56 5.02 4.33 -22.78
CA ASP A 56 5.69 5.59 -22.46
C ASP A 56 4.86 6.47 -21.51
N HIS A 57 3.56 6.56 -21.75
CA HIS A 57 2.64 7.29 -20.88
C HIS A 57 2.45 6.60 -19.54
N GLN A 58 2.33 5.26 -19.54
CA GLN A 58 2.22 4.48 -18.31
C GLN A 58 3.43 4.71 -17.39
N ASP A 59 4.63 4.68 -17.96
CA ASP A 59 5.88 4.86 -17.20
C ASP A 59 6.06 6.31 -16.73
N PHE A 60 5.71 7.29 -17.56
CA PHE A 60 5.72 8.69 -17.16
C PHE A 60 4.77 8.97 -15.98
N ILE A 61 3.53 8.48 -16.06
CA ILE A 61 2.54 8.64 -14.98
C ILE A 61 3.03 7.96 -13.69
N LYS A 62 3.60 6.75 -13.81
CA LYS A 62 4.18 6.03 -12.68
C LYS A 62 5.34 6.78 -12.03
N ALA A 63 6.24 7.32 -12.85
CA ALA A 63 7.36 8.13 -12.39
C ALA A 63 6.88 9.41 -11.69
N ALA A 64 5.89 10.11 -12.26
CA ALA A 64 5.36 11.34 -11.70
C ALA A 64 4.77 11.13 -10.29
N TYR A 65 3.92 10.12 -10.09
CA TYR A 65 3.34 9.88 -8.75
C TYR A 65 4.41 9.43 -7.75
N THR A 66 5.32 8.53 -8.16
CA THR A 66 6.36 7.98 -7.28
C THR A 66 7.34 9.05 -6.86
N ALA A 67 7.76 9.91 -7.80
CA ALA A 67 8.67 11.01 -7.52
C ALA A 67 8.05 12.04 -6.56
N TYR A 68 6.78 12.42 -6.77
CA TYR A 68 6.13 13.38 -5.88
C TYR A 68 5.97 12.84 -4.46
N LEU A 69 5.43 11.62 -4.31
CA LEU A 69 5.28 10.99 -2.98
C LEU A 69 6.63 10.73 -2.31
N GLY A 70 7.66 10.38 -3.07
CA GLY A 70 9.02 10.22 -2.57
C GLY A 70 9.61 11.54 -2.07
N ARG A 71 9.50 12.61 -2.86
CA ARG A 71 10.08 13.92 -2.53
C ARG A 71 9.33 14.64 -1.42
N MET A 72 8.03 14.40 -1.28
CA MET A 72 7.19 14.96 -0.21
C MET A 72 7.74 14.67 1.20
N ALA A 73 8.40 13.52 1.38
CA ALA A 73 9.01 13.14 2.66
C ALA A 73 10.38 13.78 2.93
N THR A 74 10.90 14.60 2.01
CA THR A 74 12.28 15.12 2.05
C THR A 74 12.32 16.63 2.14
N SER A 75 13.38 17.18 2.70
CA SER A 75 13.67 18.61 2.74
C SER A 75 14.24 19.17 1.42
N LYS A 76 14.25 18.37 0.34
CA LYS A 76 14.85 18.73 -0.96
C LYS A 76 13.93 19.63 -1.81
N TRP A 77 13.08 20.44 -1.19
CA TRP A 77 12.22 21.41 -1.86
C TRP A 77 12.84 22.80 -1.79
N HIS A 78 12.85 23.53 -2.91
CA HIS A 78 13.52 24.83 -3.00
C HIS A 78 12.52 25.99 -2.89
N GLY A 79 12.93 27.08 -2.22
CA GLY A 79 12.25 28.37 -2.25
C GLY A 79 10.74 28.30 -2.02
N SER A 80 9.97 28.65 -3.05
CA SER A 80 8.51 28.67 -3.03
C SER A 80 7.84 27.29 -2.92
N GLN A 81 8.57 26.20 -3.13
CA GLN A 81 8.03 24.84 -3.13
C GLN A 81 8.05 24.17 -1.75
N ARG A 82 8.51 24.86 -0.70
CA ARG A 82 8.61 24.27 0.65
C ARG A 82 7.28 23.78 1.22
N LEU A 83 6.15 24.29 0.74
CA LEU A 83 4.82 23.80 1.12
C LEU A 83 4.59 22.31 0.78
N HIS A 84 5.38 21.76 -0.15
CA HIS A 84 5.31 20.34 -0.52
C HIS A 84 6.16 19.43 0.38
N GLU A 85 6.96 19.99 1.29
CA GLU A 85 7.64 19.24 2.36
C GLU A 85 6.60 18.82 3.40
N GLN A 86 6.07 17.60 3.26
CA GLN A 86 4.98 17.08 4.09
C GLN A 86 5.32 15.66 4.61
N PRO A 87 6.34 15.52 5.47
CA PRO A 87 6.78 14.22 5.98
C PRO A 87 5.70 13.48 6.76
N ALA A 88 4.87 14.20 7.51
CA ALA A 88 3.74 13.62 8.23
C ALA A 88 2.69 13.02 7.28
N TRP A 89 2.40 13.69 6.16
CA TRP A 89 1.45 13.19 5.16
C TRP A 89 2.02 11.97 4.44
N ALA A 90 3.30 12.01 4.06
CA ALA A 90 3.96 10.87 3.45
C ALA A 90 3.98 9.64 4.39
N ALA A 91 4.24 9.84 5.68
CA ALA A 91 4.18 8.78 6.68
C ALA A 91 2.76 8.21 6.83
N ALA A 92 1.74 9.08 6.89
CA ALA A 92 0.35 8.66 6.99
C ALA A 92 -0.12 7.86 5.76
N ILE A 93 0.24 8.28 4.55
CA ILE A 93 -0.06 7.56 3.30
C ILE A 93 0.58 6.16 3.34
N ARG A 94 1.86 6.06 3.72
CA ARG A 94 2.56 4.78 3.81
C ARG A 94 1.93 3.85 4.86
N ALA A 95 1.57 4.38 6.03
CA ALA A 95 0.92 3.60 7.08
C ALA A 95 -0.45 3.06 6.64
N ASP A 96 -1.23 3.86 5.91
CA ASP A 96 -2.53 3.45 5.36
C ASP A 96 -2.39 2.38 4.26
N THR A 97 -1.39 2.50 3.38
CA THR A 97 -1.08 1.48 2.37
C THR A 97 -0.65 0.16 3.02
N ARG A 98 0.29 0.18 3.98
CA ARG A 98 0.74 -1.05 4.67
C ARG A 98 -0.41 -1.74 5.39
N TRP A 99 -1.28 -0.99 6.03
CA TRP A 99 -2.42 -1.57 6.73
C TRP A 99 -3.43 -2.22 5.80
N ARG A 100 -3.74 -1.59 4.67
CA ARG A 100 -4.55 -2.24 3.64
C ARG A 100 -3.93 -3.59 3.25
N ALA A 101 -2.63 -3.60 2.95
CA ALA A 101 -1.91 -4.84 2.62
C ALA A 101 -1.95 -5.89 3.77
N MET A 102 -1.78 -5.48 5.03
CA MET A 102 -1.83 -6.38 6.19
C MET A 102 -3.20 -7.04 6.38
N ARG A 103 -4.30 -6.33 6.10
CA ARG A 103 -5.65 -6.90 6.22
C ARG A 103 -5.83 -8.10 5.29
N TYR A 104 -5.25 -8.05 4.10
CA TYR A 104 -5.31 -9.15 3.14
C TYR A 104 -4.45 -10.33 3.57
N ALA A 105 -3.21 -10.07 4.03
CA ALA A 105 -2.35 -11.11 4.57
C ALA A 105 -3.00 -11.83 5.77
N HIS A 106 -3.67 -11.09 6.64
CA HIS A 106 -4.42 -11.67 7.76
C HIS A 106 -5.58 -12.55 7.28
N ARG A 107 -6.38 -12.06 6.32
CA ARG A 107 -7.48 -12.85 5.72
C ARG A 107 -6.96 -14.16 5.12
N ILE A 108 -5.91 -14.10 4.30
CA ILE A 108 -5.32 -15.27 3.64
C ILE A 108 -4.81 -16.28 4.69
N ALA A 109 -4.17 -15.81 5.75
CA ALA A 109 -3.72 -16.66 6.84
C ALA A 109 -4.91 -17.33 7.58
N ALA A 110 -5.97 -16.58 7.85
CA ALA A 110 -7.14 -17.08 8.56
C ALA A 110 -7.96 -18.09 7.73
N GLU A 111 -8.15 -17.83 6.44
CA GLU A 111 -9.00 -18.63 5.54
C GLU A 111 -8.25 -19.85 4.95
N HIS A 112 -6.94 -19.72 4.72
CA HIS A 112 -6.18 -20.71 3.96
C HIS A 112 -4.94 -21.23 4.70
N SER A 113 -4.65 -20.76 5.91
CA SER A 113 -3.41 -21.11 6.65
C SER A 113 -2.12 -20.83 5.87
N LEU A 114 -2.16 -19.82 5.00
CA LEU A 114 -1.03 -19.41 4.17
C LEU A 114 -0.37 -18.14 4.72
N TYR A 115 0.94 -18.20 4.88
CA TYR A 115 1.74 -17.12 5.44
C TYR A 115 2.77 -16.63 4.42
N PRO A 116 2.98 -15.31 4.33
CA PRO A 116 3.97 -14.76 3.42
C PRO A 116 5.39 -15.10 3.89
N ILE A 117 6.27 -15.37 2.94
CA ILE A 117 7.70 -15.64 3.17
C ILE A 117 8.54 -14.35 3.17
N ALA A 118 8.03 -13.27 2.59
CA ALA A 118 8.70 -11.98 2.54
C ALA A 118 7.71 -10.83 2.31
N VAL A 119 8.16 -9.61 2.60
CA VAL A 119 7.38 -8.37 2.48
C VAL A 119 8.23 -7.29 1.84
N GLU A 120 7.72 -6.67 0.78
CA GLU A 120 8.35 -5.55 0.08
C GLU A 120 7.39 -4.35 0.05
N VAL A 121 7.46 -3.48 1.08
CA VAL A 121 6.64 -2.27 1.23
C VAL A 121 5.13 -2.56 1.31
N ASP A 122 4.48 -2.77 0.17
CA ASP A 122 3.06 -3.07 -0.01
C ASP A 122 2.82 -4.42 -0.71
N ALA A 123 3.87 -5.15 -1.08
CA ALA A 123 3.79 -6.48 -1.67
C ALA A 123 4.09 -7.57 -0.63
N TRP A 124 3.18 -8.54 -0.51
CA TRP A 124 3.36 -9.76 0.28
C TRP A 124 3.71 -10.92 -0.64
N ILE A 125 4.81 -11.59 -0.36
CA ILE A 125 5.36 -12.65 -1.21
C ILE A 125 5.03 -13.99 -0.57
N TYR A 126 4.34 -14.85 -1.33
CA TYR A 126 3.98 -16.21 -0.91
C TYR A 126 4.75 -17.23 -1.73
N ARG A 127 4.99 -18.40 -1.13
CA ARG A 127 5.44 -19.60 -1.85
C ARG A 127 4.31 -20.61 -1.78
N LEU A 128 3.80 -20.99 -2.94
CA LEU A 128 2.68 -21.92 -3.07
C LEU A 128 3.15 -23.16 -3.83
N THR A 129 2.50 -24.29 -3.55
CA THR A 129 2.63 -25.50 -4.34
C THR A 129 1.79 -25.38 -5.61
N ALA A 130 2.10 -26.17 -6.65
CA ALA A 130 1.48 -26.04 -7.98
C ALA A 130 -0.03 -26.36 -8.00
N ASP A 131 -0.53 -27.07 -6.99
CA ASP A 131 -1.92 -27.47 -6.80
C ASP A 131 -2.80 -26.40 -6.15
N VAL A 132 -2.20 -25.33 -5.62
CA VAL A 132 -2.96 -24.24 -4.99
C VAL A 132 -3.54 -23.32 -6.06
N ASP A 133 -4.86 -23.13 -6.02
CA ASP A 133 -5.53 -22.13 -6.84
C ASP A 133 -5.07 -20.72 -6.45
N LEU A 134 -4.44 -20.01 -7.38
CA LEU A 134 -3.91 -18.66 -7.17
C LEU A 134 -5.03 -17.61 -6.97
N ALA A 135 -6.28 -17.92 -7.30
CA ALA A 135 -7.42 -17.03 -7.07
C ALA A 135 -7.59 -16.65 -5.59
N ILE A 136 -7.07 -17.43 -4.64
CA ILE A 136 -7.05 -17.08 -3.21
C ILE A 136 -6.28 -15.78 -2.90
N LEU A 137 -5.34 -15.43 -3.79
CA LEU A 137 -4.53 -14.20 -3.72
C LEU A 137 -5.15 -13.05 -4.53
N ASP A 138 -6.27 -13.25 -5.22
CA ASP A 138 -6.95 -12.19 -5.96
C ASP A 138 -7.82 -11.32 -5.04
N GLU A 139 -7.79 -10.01 -5.26
CA GLU A 139 -8.47 -9.00 -4.46
C GLU A 139 -9.42 -8.13 -5.32
N GLY A 140 -9.62 -8.53 -6.58
CA GLY A 140 -10.49 -7.84 -7.53
C GLY A 140 -9.81 -6.65 -8.22
N PRO A 141 -10.56 -5.86 -9.01
CA PRO A 141 -9.96 -4.90 -9.94
C PRO A 141 -9.35 -3.65 -9.27
N GLN A 142 -9.65 -3.39 -7.99
CA GLN A 142 -9.26 -2.14 -7.31
C GLN A 142 -8.11 -2.30 -6.30
N ASN A 143 -7.87 -3.51 -5.79
CA ASN A 143 -6.77 -3.82 -4.86
C ASN A 143 -5.89 -4.90 -5.50
N GLY A 144 -4.59 -4.87 -5.22
CA GLY A 144 -3.52 -5.44 -6.04
C GLY A 144 -3.82 -6.77 -6.75
N LYS A 145 -3.57 -6.82 -8.07
CA LYS A 145 -3.49 -8.09 -8.79
C LYS A 145 -2.29 -8.89 -8.25
N TYR A 146 -2.46 -10.19 -8.03
CA TYR A 146 -1.31 -11.05 -7.79
C TYR A 146 -0.47 -11.15 -9.07
N ARG A 147 0.83 -11.39 -8.88
CA ARG A 147 1.76 -11.64 -9.99
C ARG A 147 2.65 -12.82 -9.63
N VAL A 148 2.72 -13.80 -10.53
CA VAL A 148 3.69 -14.89 -10.41
C VAL A 148 5.08 -14.36 -10.75
N LYS A 149 5.98 -14.30 -9.76
CA LYS A 149 7.38 -13.88 -9.96
C LYS A 149 8.23 -15.01 -10.54
N ALA A 150 8.01 -16.25 -10.13
CA ALA A 150 8.73 -17.42 -10.62
C ALA A 150 7.91 -18.70 -10.40
N VAL A 151 8.03 -19.65 -11.32
CA VAL A 151 7.57 -21.03 -11.17
C VAL A 151 8.82 -21.90 -11.12
N ARG A 152 8.97 -22.71 -10.07
CA ARG A 152 10.04 -23.70 -9.98
C ARG A 152 9.40 -25.07 -10.07
N GLU A 153 9.85 -25.88 -11.01
CA GLU A 153 9.46 -27.28 -11.09
C GLU A 153 9.98 -28.02 -9.85
N SER A 154 9.18 -28.91 -9.30
CA SER A 154 9.55 -29.73 -8.16
C SER A 154 10.55 -30.80 -8.60
N GLY A 155 11.83 -30.45 -8.74
CA GLY A 155 12.88 -31.44 -9.02
C GLY A 155 14.18 -30.86 -9.60
N GLU A 156 15.07 -30.40 -8.72
CA GLU A 156 16.49 -30.80 -8.59
C GLU A 156 17.07 -30.21 -7.29
#